data_AF-A0AAW2XAU9-F1
#
_entry.id   AF-A0AAW2XAU9-F1
#
_cell.length_a   1.000
_cell.length_b   1.000
_cell.length_c   1.000
_cell.angle_alpha   90.00
_cell.angle_beta   90.00
_cell.angle_gamma   90.00
#
_symmetry.space_group_name_H-M   'P 1'
#
loop_
_entity.id
_entity.type
_entity.pdbx_description
1 polymer ?
#
loop_
_entity_poly.entity_id
_entity_poly.type
_entity_poly.pdbx_seq_one_letter_code
_entity_poly.pdbx_strand_id
1 'polypeptide(L)'
;MGGDSHHAQKSQVREAHDVSLKEVLDVEAMENRPLIQFGRAERSGPRTSLNDALVITALLANYEVGRIFIDSGSFAGILLGEAYDQMQLGDISLEKVNTSLYGFAGEVVHPRGMISLPLTMGVGVTRKTCMLKFLIVDVPSAYNVILGRPTLNAF
;
A
#
# COMPACT_ATOMS: atom_id res chain seq x y z
N MET A 1 11.86 52.02 47.22
CA MET A 1 11.01 52.20 46.01
C MET A 1 11.96 52.08 44.84
N GLY A 2 12.05 50.92 44.17
CA GLY A 2 11.29 50.60 42.94
C GLY A 2 11.91 51.38 41.76
N GLY A 3 12.34 50.83 40.63
CA GLY A 3 12.29 49.51 40.01
C GLY A 3 13.07 49.62 38.68
N ASP A 4 13.08 48.53 37.92
CA ASP A 4 14.02 48.16 36.85
C ASP A 4 14.14 49.06 35.62
N SER A 5 15.29 48.96 34.94
CA SER A 5 15.43 49.22 33.50
C SER A 5 16.59 48.40 32.93
N HIS A 6 16.32 47.13 32.58
CA HIS A 6 17.09 46.41 31.57
C HIS A 6 16.11 45.88 30.53
N HIS A 7 15.78 46.78 29.60
CA HIS A 7 15.09 46.48 28.36
C HIS A 7 16.14 45.95 27.38
N ALA A 8 16.14 44.64 27.13
CA ALA A 8 16.35 44.07 25.80
C ALA A 8 16.28 42.53 25.86
N GLN A 9 15.32 42.02 25.08
CA GLN A 9 15.31 40.70 24.45
C GLN A 9 14.67 39.54 25.23
N LYS A 10 13.77 38.86 24.49
CA LYS A 10 13.02 37.61 24.76
C LYS A 10 11.70 37.73 25.51
N SER A 11 10.62 38.01 24.77
CA SER A 11 9.35 37.26 24.89
C SER A 11 8.39 37.67 23.78
N GLN A 12 8.62 37.19 22.55
CA GLN A 12 7.60 37.13 21.50
C GLN A 12 7.52 35.70 20.99
N VAL A 13 7.05 34.78 21.83
CA VAL A 13 6.65 33.42 21.42
C VAL A 13 5.46 32.98 22.28
N ARG A 14 4.36 33.72 22.24
CA ARG A 14 3.09 33.29 22.86
C ARG A 14 1.90 33.76 22.03
N GLU A 15 1.94 33.46 20.74
CA GLU A 15 0.79 33.55 19.84
C GLU A 15 0.93 32.45 18.77
N ALA A 16 0.68 31.21 19.19
CA ALA A 16 0.44 30.07 18.28
C ALA A 16 -0.36 28.95 18.96
N HIS A 17 -1.07 29.27 20.05
CA HIS A 17 -1.82 28.31 20.86
C HIS A 17 -3.35 28.44 20.71
N ASP A 18 -3.83 29.23 19.74
CA ASP A 18 -5.27 29.45 19.53
C ASP A 18 -5.69 29.36 18.06
N VAL A 19 -4.89 28.69 17.21
CA VAL A 19 -5.31 28.39 15.83
C VAL A 19 -5.84 26.95 15.79
N SER A 20 -7.14 26.86 16.08
CA SER A 20 -8.07 25.80 15.70
C SER A 20 -7.66 24.34 15.96
N LEU A 21 -8.25 23.79 17.02
CA LEU A 21 -8.59 22.37 17.19
C LEU A 21 -9.51 21.80 16.07
N LYS A 22 -9.65 22.51 14.93
CA LYS A 22 -10.44 22.13 13.76
C LYS A 22 -9.63 21.38 12.68
N GLU A 23 -8.30 21.31 12.77
CA GLU A 23 -7.49 20.55 11.79
C GLU A 23 -7.17 19.11 12.25
N VAL A 24 -7.75 18.66 13.36
CA VAL A 24 -7.47 17.32 13.94
C VAL A 24 -8.50 16.26 13.53
N LEU A 25 -9.56 16.60 12.76
CA LEU A 25 -10.56 15.61 12.37
C LEU A 25 -11.09 15.80 10.94
N ASP A 26 -10.21 15.91 9.95
CA ASP A 26 -10.56 15.43 8.60
C ASP A 26 -10.30 13.91 8.53
N VAL A 27 -11.03 13.19 9.39
CA VAL A 27 -11.28 11.76 9.26
C VAL A 27 -12.46 11.60 8.29
N GLU A 28 -12.39 12.24 7.13
CA GLU A 28 -13.42 12.05 6.10
C GLU A 28 -13.14 10.73 5.36
N ALA A 29 -13.88 9.72 5.81
CA ALA A 29 -14.16 8.43 5.18
C ALA A 29 -12.98 7.45 5.01
N MET A 30 -12.45 6.98 6.14
CA MET A 30 -11.91 5.60 6.21
C MET A 30 -13.03 4.53 6.26
N GLU A 31 -14.28 4.93 6.53
CA GLU A 31 -15.36 4.00 6.91
C GLU A 31 -16.17 3.43 5.74
N ASN A 32 -15.88 3.79 4.48
CA ASN A 32 -16.64 3.34 3.31
C ASN A 32 -15.79 2.87 2.13
N ARG A 33 -14.51 2.53 2.36
CA ARG A 33 -13.67 1.94 1.29
C ARG A 33 -13.89 0.44 1.26
N PRO A 34 -14.09 -0.18 0.08
CA PRO A 34 -14.17 -1.64 0.00
C PRO A 34 -12.84 -2.25 0.44
N LEU A 35 -12.84 -2.87 1.62
CA LEU A 35 -11.73 -3.67 2.12
C LEU A 35 -11.67 -4.97 1.34
N ILE A 36 -10.53 -5.19 0.68
CA ILE A 36 -10.20 -6.41 -0.02
C ILE A 36 -9.43 -7.30 0.98
N GLN A 37 -10.18 -8.12 1.73
CA GLN A 37 -9.64 -9.13 2.63
C GLN A 37 -9.74 -10.52 1.97
N PHE A 38 -8.86 -10.82 1.02
CA PHE A 38 -8.95 -12.09 0.29
C PHE A 38 -8.05 -13.20 0.81
N GLY A 39 -8.72 -14.34 1.00
CA GLY A 39 -8.23 -15.67 1.30
C GLY A 39 -9.44 -16.57 1.54
N ARG A 40 -9.47 -17.74 0.90
CA ARG A 40 -10.46 -18.80 1.13
C ARG A 40 -10.86 -18.84 2.61
N ALA A 41 -12.18 -18.75 2.85
CA ALA A 41 -12.79 -18.81 4.16
C ALA A 41 -12.07 -19.83 5.06
N GLU A 42 -11.79 -19.39 6.27
CA GLU A 42 -11.18 -20.10 7.38
C GLU A 42 -11.05 -21.61 7.16
N ARG A 43 -9.84 -22.09 6.87
CA ARG A 43 -9.50 -23.45 7.27
C ARG A 43 -9.41 -23.42 8.79
N SER A 44 -10.48 -23.86 9.45
CA SER A 44 -10.48 -24.31 10.83
C SER A 44 -9.47 -25.45 10.99
N GLY A 45 -8.21 -25.07 11.15
CA GLY A 45 -7.06 -25.92 11.40
C GLY A 45 -6.10 -25.10 12.27
N PRO A 46 -5.26 -25.77 13.09
CA PRO A 46 -4.37 -25.07 14.01
C PRO A 46 -3.61 -24.00 13.26
N ARG A 47 -3.60 -22.78 13.80
CA ARG A 47 -2.95 -21.59 13.25
C ARG A 47 -1.49 -21.93 12.95
N THR A 48 -1.22 -22.41 11.74
CA THR A 48 0.14 -22.60 11.27
C THR A 48 0.69 -21.18 11.15
N SER A 49 1.67 -20.89 12.01
CA SER A 49 2.49 -19.69 12.02
C SER A 49 2.44 -18.96 10.68
N LEU A 50 1.84 -17.76 10.64
CA LEU A 50 2.13 -16.82 9.56
C LEU A 50 3.65 -16.73 9.55
N ASN A 51 4.29 -17.39 8.58
CA ASN A 51 5.71 -17.22 8.33
C ASN A 51 5.98 -15.73 8.31
N ASP A 52 7.04 -15.30 9.00
CA ASP A 52 7.50 -13.93 9.23
C ASP A 52 7.89 -13.17 7.95
N ALA A 53 7.04 -13.22 6.94
CA ALA A 53 7.03 -12.33 5.81
C ALA A 53 6.32 -11.04 6.25
N LEU A 54 6.93 -9.88 6.00
CA LEU A 54 6.32 -8.57 6.21
C LEU A 54 5.07 -8.43 5.33
N VAL A 55 3.94 -8.88 5.85
CA VAL A 55 2.63 -8.71 5.24
C VAL A 55 2.11 -7.34 5.62
N ILE A 56 1.98 -6.47 4.63
CA ILE A 56 1.42 -5.13 4.83
C ILE A 56 0.04 -4.98 4.18
N THR A 57 -0.62 -3.89 4.54
CA THR A 57 -1.83 -3.38 3.88
C THR A 57 -1.50 -2.04 3.24
N ALA A 58 -2.01 -1.79 2.04
CA ALA A 58 -1.83 -0.54 1.31
C ALA A 58 -3.07 -0.20 0.49
N LEU A 59 -3.19 1.04 0.03
CA LEU A 59 -4.24 1.40 -0.92
C LEU A 59 -3.73 1.20 -2.34
N LEU A 60 -4.35 0.31 -3.11
CA LEU A 60 -4.06 0.10 -4.52
C LEU A 60 -5.30 0.51 -5.33
N ALA A 61 -5.16 1.50 -6.22
CA ALA A 61 -6.28 2.04 -6.99
C ALA A 61 -7.49 2.44 -6.10
N ASN A 62 -7.21 2.99 -4.91
CA ASN A 62 -8.18 3.35 -3.86
C ASN A 62 -8.85 2.18 -3.13
N TYR A 63 -8.52 0.92 -3.45
CA TYR A 63 -8.93 -0.25 -2.69
C TYR A 63 -7.94 -0.54 -1.56
N GLU A 64 -8.43 -0.87 -0.38
CA GLU A 64 -7.57 -1.35 0.70
C GLU A 64 -7.21 -2.81 0.46
N VAL A 65 -5.96 -3.07 0.09
CA VAL A 65 -5.45 -4.40 -0.25
C VAL A 65 -4.51 -4.85 0.86
N GLY A 66 -4.92 -5.91 1.58
CA GLY A 66 -4.07 -6.61 2.54
C GLY A 66 -3.27 -7.74 1.90
N ARG A 67 -2.46 -8.44 2.70
CA ARG A 67 -1.66 -9.61 2.25
C ARG A 67 -0.69 -9.25 1.13
N ILE A 68 -0.01 -8.13 1.28
CA ILE A 68 1.03 -7.68 0.36
C ILE A 68 2.37 -8.25 0.82
N PHE A 69 3.01 -9.05 -0.02
CA PHE A 69 4.33 -9.62 0.25
C PHE A 69 5.43 -8.72 -0.30
N ILE A 70 6.42 -8.40 0.53
CA ILE A 70 7.61 -7.64 0.11
C ILE A 70 8.70 -8.61 -0.33
N ASP A 71 9.01 -8.62 -1.62
CA ASP A 71 10.01 -9.51 -2.21
C ASP A 71 11.14 -8.70 -2.86
N SER A 72 12.24 -8.52 -2.13
CA SER A 72 13.44 -7.87 -2.67
C SER A 72 14.20 -8.72 -3.69
N GLY A 73 13.84 -9.98 -3.90
CA GLY A 73 14.34 -10.81 -5.00
C GLY A 73 13.58 -10.56 -6.30
N SER A 74 12.29 -10.23 -6.22
CA SER A 74 11.45 -10.00 -7.39
C SER A 74 11.85 -8.75 -8.18
N PHE A 75 11.78 -8.87 -9.51
CA PHE A 75 12.05 -7.80 -10.47
C PHE A 75 10.77 -7.15 -11.02
N ALA A 76 9.60 -7.51 -10.50
CA ALA A 76 8.31 -6.95 -10.92
C ALA A 76 7.35 -6.81 -9.74
N GLY A 77 6.42 -5.86 -9.84
CA GLY A 77 5.19 -5.90 -9.04
C GLY A 77 4.23 -6.93 -9.64
N ILE A 78 3.65 -7.79 -8.80
CA ILE A 78 2.66 -8.79 -9.22
C ILE A 78 1.35 -8.50 -8.48
N LEU A 79 0.26 -8.38 -9.21
CA LEU A 79 -1.10 -8.36 -8.67
C LEU A 79 -1.77 -9.69 -9.03
N LEU A 80 -2.28 -10.41 -8.03
CA LEU A 80 -2.89 -11.71 -8.26
C LEU A 80 -4.24 -11.54 -8.97
N GLY A 81 -4.51 -12.44 -9.93
CA GLY A 81 -5.68 -12.39 -10.80
C GLY A 81 -6.99 -12.30 -10.03
N GLU A 82 -7.15 -13.11 -8.96
CA GLU A 82 -8.34 -13.05 -8.10
C GLU A 82 -8.54 -11.68 -7.46
N ALA A 83 -7.46 -11.06 -6.96
CA ALA A 83 -7.52 -9.72 -6.38
C ALA A 83 -7.84 -8.66 -7.44
N TYR A 84 -7.25 -8.75 -8.62
CA TYR A 84 -7.58 -7.89 -9.75
C TYR A 84 -9.05 -7.97 -10.14
N ASP A 85 -9.60 -9.18 -10.26
CA ASP A 85 -11.00 -9.41 -10.64
C ASP A 85 -11.97 -8.82 -9.59
N GLN A 86 -11.63 -8.92 -8.31
CA GLN A 86 -12.43 -8.39 -7.20
C GLN A 86 -12.31 -6.87 -7.02
N MET A 87 -11.22 -6.26 -7.47
CA MET A 87 -11.09 -4.80 -7.54
C MET A 87 -12.03 -4.17 -8.57
N GLN A 88 -12.67 -4.96 -9.44
CA GLN A 88 -13.71 -4.52 -10.39
C GLN A 88 -13.34 -3.19 -11.07
N LEU A 89 -12.12 -3.11 -11.60
CA LEU A 89 -11.54 -1.87 -12.13
C LEU A 89 -12.22 -1.34 -13.41
N GLY A 90 -13.35 -1.94 -13.82
CA GLY A 90 -14.07 -1.60 -15.04
C GLY A 90 -13.31 -1.99 -16.30
N ASP A 91 -13.59 -1.30 -17.40
CA ASP A 91 -13.03 -1.60 -18.74
C ASP A 91 -11.59 -1.06 -18.93
N ILE A 92 -10.74 -1.14 -17.91
CA ILE A 92 -9.32 -0.81 -18.05
C ILE A 92 -8.64 -1.94 -18.82
N SER A 93 -8.26 -1.65 -20.07
CA SER A 93 -7.51 -2.60 -20.89
C SER A 93 -6.15 -2.90 -20.29
N LEU A 94 -5.84 -4.20 -20.17
CA LEU A 94 -4.49 -4.66 -19.85
C LEU A 94 -3.54 -4.43 -21.05
N GLU A 95 -2.33 -3.99 -20.76
CA GLU A 95 -1.23 -3.96 -21.74
C GLU A 95 -0.78 -5.41 -22.00
N LYS A 96 -0.67 -5.78 -23.29
CA LYS A 96 -0.16 -7.10 -23.67
C LYS A 96 1.32 -7.20 -23.30
N VAL A 97 1.70 -8.32 -22.70
CA VAL A 97 3.08 -8.60 -22.32
C VAL A 97 3.46 -9.97 -22.87
N ASN A 98 4.65 -10.07 -23.44
CA ASN A 98 5.20 -11.34 -23.96
C ASN A 98 6.20 -11.97 -22.98
N THR A 99 6.30 -11.43 -21.77
CA THR A 99 7.28 -11.83 -20.76
C THR A 99 6.69 -12.90 -19.85
N SER A 100 7.35 -14.06 -19.79
CA SER A 100 7.07 -15.08 -18.78
C SER A 100 7.79 -14.77 -17.47
N LEU A 101 7.17 -15.14 -16.36
CA LEU A 101 7.80 -15.16 -15.04
C LEU A 101 8.32 -16.57 -14.76
N TYR A 102 9.54 -16.64 -14.23
CA TYR A 102 10.20 -17.90 -13.88
C TYR A 102 10.34 -17.98 -12.36
N GLY A 103 9.72 -19.01 -11.78
CA GLY A 103 9.85 -19.36 -10.38
C GLY A 103 11.17 -20.06 -10.08
N PHE A 104 11.56 -20.07 -8.81
CA PHE A 104 12.80 -20.71 -8.35
C PHE A 104 12.81 -22.23 -8.59
N ALA A 105 11.65 -22.90 -8.58
CA ALA A 105 11.55 -24.33 -8.86
C ALA A 105 11.28 -24.62 -10.34
N GLY A 106 11.47 -23.62 -11.22
CA GLY A 106 11.30 -23.75 -12.66
C GLY A 106 9.86 -23.59 -13.13
N GLU A 107 8.94 -23.13 -12.28
CA GLU A 107 7.60 -22.78 -12.70
C GLU A 107 7.64 -21.65 -13.74
N VAL A 108 6.90 -21.81 -14.83
CA VAL A 108 6.75 -20.77 -15.84
C VAL A 108 5.33 -20.26 -15.78
N VAL A 109 5.18 -18.95 -15.61
CA VAL A 109 3.89 -18.31 -15.50
C VAL A 109 3.77 -17.20 -16.52
N HIS A 110 2.69 -17.24 -17.30
CA HIS A 110 2.37 -16.23 -18.30
C HIS A 110 1.36 -15.25 -17.70
N PRO A 111 1.70 -13.94 -17.56
CA PRO A 111 0.75 -12.94 -17.08
C PRO A 111 -0.43 -12.77 -18.04
N ARG A 112 -1.63 -12.47 -17.49
CA ARG A 112 -2.78 -12.01 -18.30
C ARG A 112 -2.44 -10.73 -19.06
N GLY A 113 -1.64 -9.87 -18.45
CA GLY A 113 -1.20 -8.60 -18.99
C GLY A 113 -0.53 -7.74 -17.91
N MET A 114 -0.34 -6.47 -18.21
CA MET A 114 0.21 -5.47 -17.29
C MET A 114 -0.74 -4.30 -17.13
N ILE A 115 -0.76 -3.72 -15.93
CA ILE A 115 -1.57 -2.55 -15.61
C ILE A 115 -0.75 -1.54 -14.80
N SER A 116 -1.01 -0.25 -14.99
CA SER A 116 -0.43 0.81 -14.16
C SER A 116 -1.45 1.28 -13.13
N LEU A 117 -1.16 1.11 -11.84
CA LEU A 117 -2.08 1.47 -10.75
C LEU A 117 -1.38 2.37 -9.71
N PRO A 118 -2.10 3.33 -9.09
CA PRO A 118 -1.56 4.07 -7.97
C PRO A 118 -1.53 3.18 -6.72
N LEU A 119 -0.35 3.04 -6.12
CA LEU A 119 -0.16 2.41 -4.81
C LEU A 119 0.16 3.50 -3.80
N THR A 120 -0.58 3.55 -2.70
CA THR A 120 -0.35 4.45 -1.58
C THR A 120 0.06 3.68 -0.35
N MET A 121 1.20 4.04 0.24
CA MET A 121 1.73 3.48 1.48
C MET A 121 2.07 4.59 2.48
N GLY A 122 2.21 4.24 3.76
CA GLY A 122 2.45 5.18 4.85
C GLY A 122 1.17 5.72 5.50
N VAL A 123 1.32 6.49 6.58
CA VAL A 123 0.23 6.99 7.41
C VAL A 123 0.39 8.48 7.68
N GLY A 124 -0.73 9.23 7.71
CA GLY A 124 -0.71 10.66 7.95
C GLY A 124 0.26 11.40 7.01
N VAL A 125 1.21 12.13 7.59
CA VAL A 125 2.20 12.94 6.85
C VAL A 125 3.22 12.12 6.06
N THR A 126 3.38 10.82 6.34
CA THR A 126 4.32 9.93 5.62
C THR A 126 3.64 9.20 4.45
N ARG A 127 2.35 9.47 4.21
CA ARG A 127 1.59 8.86 3.13
C ARG A 127 2.14 9.31 1.77
N LYS A 128 2.56 8.35 0.95
CA LYS A 128 3.11 8.57 -0.39
C LYS A 128 2.38 7.69 -1.40
N THR A 129 2.05 8.26 -2.56
CA THR A 129 1.39 7.55 -3.67
C THR A 129 2.31 7.51 -4.88
N CYS A 130 2.51 6.33 -5.46
CA CYS A 130 3.33 6.12 -6.65
C CYS A 130 2.53 5.35 -7.71
N MET A 131 2.64 5.78 -8.97
CA MET A 131 2.11 5.01 -10.11
C MET A 131 3.06 3.87 -10.43
N LEU A 132 2.58 2.63 -10.36
CA LEU A 132 3.40 1.44 -10.50
C LEU A 132 2.78 0.45 -11.46
N LYS A 133 3.65 -0.27 -12.18
CA LYS A 133 3.27 -1.33 -13.09
C LYS A 133 3.18 -2.67 -12.35
N PHE A 134 2.08 -3.38 -12.57
CA PHE A 134 1.83 -4.70 -12.03
C PHE A 134 1.55 -5.68 -13.17
N LEU A 135 2.21 -6.83 -13.12
CA LEU A 135 1.83 -7.99 -13.92
C LEU A 135 0.64 -8.68 -13.23
N ILE A 136 -0.40 -8.97 -14.01
CA ILE A 136 -1.57 -9.71 -13.52
C ILE A 136 -1.34 -11.19 -13.74
N VAL A 137 -1.38 -11.98 -12.67
CA VAL A 137 -0.95 -13.39 -12.72
C VAL A 137 -1.99 -14.31 -12.06
N ASP A 138 -2.33 -15.40 -12.75
CA ASP A 138 -3.25 -16.44 -12.28
C ASP A 138 -2.52 -17.62 -11.65
N VAL A 139 -2.09 -17.45 -10.40
CA VAL A 139 -1.52 -18.54 -9.62
C VAL A 139 -2.17 -18.62 -8.24
N PRO A 140 -2.37 -19.83 -7.69
CA PRO A 140 -2.76 -19.98 -6.30
C PRO A 140 -1.72 -19.30 -5.39
N SER A 141 -2.17 -18.37 -4.56
CA SER A 141 -1.29 -17.59 -3.69
C SER A 141 -2.01 -17.26 -2.38
N ALA A 142 -1.24 -17.11 -1.29
CA ALA A 142 -1.74 -16.59 -0.02
C ALA A 142 -1.78 -15.05 0.01
N TYR A 143 -1.14 -14.41 -0.97
CA TYR A 143 -0.95 -12.97 -1.10
C TYR A 143 -1.77 -12.40 -2.23
N ASN A 144 -2.21 -11.14 -2.09
CA ASN A 144 -2.92 -10.41 -3.14
C ASN A 144 -1.97 -9.64 -4.05
N VAL A 145 -0.83 -9.20 -3.50
CA VAL A 145 0.19 -8.43 -4.21
C VAL A 145 1.58 -8.88 -3.77
N ILE A 146 2.52 -8.91 -4.71
CA ILE A 146 3.96 -9.06 -4.43
C ILE A 146 4.65 -7.79 -4.91
N LEU A 147 5.35 -7.09 -4.02
CA LEU A 147 6.13 -5.90 -4.33
C LEU A 147 7.60 -6.28 -4.53
N GLY A 148 8.03 -6.24 -5.80
CA GLY A 148 9.42 -6.41 -6.18
C GLY A 148 10.29 -5.17 -5.93
N ARG A 149 11.60 -5.30 -6.16
CA ARG A 149 12.56 -4.18 -6.03
C ARG A 149 12.17 -2.92 -6.81
N PRO A 150 11.73 -2.99 -8.09
CA PRO A 150 11.41 -1.77 -8.82
C PRO A 150 10.25 -0.99 -8.18
N THR A 151 9.31 -1.72 -7.58
CA THR A 151 8.17 -1.14 -6.86
C THR A 151 8.64 -0.49 -5.55
N LEU A 152 9.50 -1.16 -4.80
CA LEU A 152 10.02 -0.66 -3.51
C LEU A 152 10.89 0.59 -3.70
N ASN A 153 11.73 0.63 -4.74
CA ASN A 153 12.61 1.77 -5.02
C ASN A 153 11.85 3.07 -5.34
N ALA A 154 10.53 3.01 -5.57
CA ALA A 154 9.71 4.19 -5.79
C ALA A 154 9.31 4.90 -4.47
N PHE A 155 9.43 4.23 -3.33
CA PHE A 155 9.03 4.74 -2.01
C PHE A 155 10.23 5.21 -1.20
#